data_AF-A0A135IDE9-F1
#
_entry.id   AF-A0A135IDE9-F1
#
_cell.length_a   1.000
_cell.length_b   1.000
_cell.length_c   1.000
_cell.angle_alpha   90.00
_cell.angle_beta   90.00
_cell.angle_gamma   90.00
#
_symmetry.space_group_name_H-M   'P 1'
#
loop_
_entity.id
_entity.type
_entity.pdbx_description
1 polymer ?
#
loop_
_entity_poly.entity_id
_entity_poly.type
_entity_poly.pdbx_seq_one_letter_code
_entity_poly.pdbx_strand_id
1 'polypeptide(L)'
;MSGLFNEEPTIVIRRQQTEFEQTKTSDDAMPELGDSALLIENLAVYGSPLLNAATELLGTLVTLPRQGEPRDLERFRQQVLDGIANFKRRGLYLDYHPSIIDRSCFVLCAAFDEIILYTEWGQRARWENHSLLSKIFNQRNGGEVFFALLEKACQQPAKLADFIELQYILIMLGFKGRYRHADPSALHDVKSDVYSILRHYREESRLPVPTTPPLNKHKQPTKPLSITKILTITALFLAGGYVASEYWYHNRSAVLLSQFSSLDLSDVNLAATNQDLVYVSTPEDVGLEPLVPAQPEEDVTEKAPVNVDWEILLAVFSQSSDVIRLSNELNKSGYDTFSIETDHGIELVMDAGTNLSAIKKLKNELNVRYGLNATIRRAQQ
;
A
#
# COMPACT_ATOMS: atom_id res chain seq x y z
N MET A 1 -53.54 -5.70 -20.35
CA MET A 1 -52.12 -5.92 -20.68
C MET A 1 -51.56 -4.55 -21.05
N SER A 2 -51.00 -3.82 -20.08
CA SER A 2 -49.54 -3.72 -19.84
C SER A 2 -48.80 -3.28 -21.11
N GLY A 3 -48.42 -2.02 -21.31
CA GLY A 3 -47.73 -1.16 -20.34
C GLY A 3 -46.28 -1.63 -20.25
N LEU A 4 -45.49 -1.36 -21.29
CA LEU A 4 -44.07 -1.73 -21.33
C LEU A 4 -43.35 -0.75 -22.27
N PHE A 5 -43.02 0.43 -21.77
CA PHE A 5 -41.90 1.31 -22.14
C PHE A 5 -42.28 2.74 -21.75
N ASN A 6 -41.73 3.18 -20.61
CA ASN A 6 -41.74 4.57 -20.16
C ASN A 6 -41.08 5.44 -21.23
N GLU A 7 -41.83 6.42 -21.73
CA GLU A 7 -41.27 7.58 -22.41
C GLU A 7 -40.65 8.49 -21.35
N GLU A 8 -39.37 8.30 -21.05
CA GLU A 8 -38.62 9.32 -20.31
C GLU A 8 -38.26 10.47 -21.27
N PRO A 9 -38.56 11.73 -20.91
CA PRO A 9 -38.25 12.87 -21.78
C PRO A 9 -36.73 13.03 -21.91
N THR A 10 -36.26 13.21 -23.15
CA THR A 10 -34.86 13.49 -23.45
C THR A 10 -34.41 14.77 -22.75
N ILE A 11 -33.52 14.65 -21.76
CA ILE A 11 -32.89 15.80 -21.10
C ILE A 11 -31.79 16.33 -22.01
N VAL A 12 -32.06 17.48 -22.64
CA VAL A 12 -31.05 18.21 -23.42
C VAL A 12 -30.11 18.91 -22.45
N ILE A 13 -28.92 18.33 -22.21
CA ILE A 13 -27.86 18.98 -21.44
C ILE A 13 -27.27 20.09 -22.31
N ARG A 14 -27.77 21.32 -22.15
CA ARG A 14 -27.16 22.52 -22.72
C ARG A 14 -25.90 22.83 -21.91
N ARG A 15 -24.74 22.41 -22.42
CA ARG A 15 -23.43 22.83 -21.88
C ARG A 15 -23.40 24.36 -21.87
N GLN A 16 -23.44 24.98 -20.69
CA GLN A 16 -23.07 26.38 -20.56
C GLN A 16 -21.64 26.50 -21.07
N GLN A 17 -21.44 27.36 -22.08
CA GLN A 17 -20.10 27.83 -22.41
C GLN A 17 -19.62 28.61 -21.20
N THR A 18 -18.74 28.01 -20.41
CA THR A 18 -17.94 28.74 -19.44
C THR A 18 -17.04 29.66 -20.27
N GLU A 19 -17.31 30.96 -20.26
CA GLU A 19 -16.36 31.97 -20.71
C GLU A 19 -15.12 31.83 -19.84
N PHE A 20 -14.03 31.35 -20.43
CA PHE A 20 -12.73 31.33 -19.79
C PHE A 20 -12.21 32.75 -19.72
N GLU A 21 -12.18 33.34 -18.52
CA GLU A 21 -11.35 34.50 -18.23
C GLU A 21 -9.88 34.13 -18.50
N GLN A 22 -9.26 34.85 -19.43
CA GLN A 22 -7.84 34.76 -19.71
C GLN A 22 -7.05 35.40 -18.58
N THR A 23 -6.69 34.60 -17.56
CA THR A 23 -5.58 34.96 -16.67
C THR A 23 -4.25 34.73 -17.39
N LYS A 24 -3.46 35.81 -17.43
CA LYS A 24 -2.13 35.91 -18.03
C LYS A 24 -1.19 34.77 -17.64
N THR A 25 -0.45 34.34 -18.66
CA THR A 25 0.72 33.45 -18.65
C THR A 25 1.75 33.79 -17.58
N SER A 26 2.11 32.78 -16.77
CA SER A 26 3.41 32.65 -16.14
C SER A 26 3.93 31.23 -16.41
N ASP A 27 5.16 31.17 -16.92
CA ASP A 27 5.98 30.06 -17.43
C ASP A 27 5.60 28.60 -17.13
N ASP A 28 5.56 27.86 -18.24
CA ASP A 28 6.18 26.55 -18.51
C ASP A 28 6.18 25.49 -17.40
N ALA A 29 5.12 24.71 -17.36
CA ALA A 29 5.20 23.28 -17.03
C ALA A 29 4.12 22.55 -17.84
N MET A 30 4.53 21.93 -18.95
CA MET A 30 3.74 20.84 -19.52
C MET A 30 3.44 19.82 -18.41
N PRO A 31 2.21 19.30 -18.28
CA PRO A 31 1.99 18.19 -17.37
C PRO A 31 2.88 17.04 -17.85
N GLU A 32 3.85 16.64 -17.03
CA GLU A 32 4.76 15.56 -17.35
C GLU A 32 3.94 14.29 -17.62
N LEU A 33 3.79 13.95 -18.90
CA LEU A 33 3.36 12.64 -19.36
C LEU A 33 4.43 11.55 -19.07
N GLY A 34 5.55 11.92 -18.43
CA GLY A 34 6.66 11.03 -18.08
C GLY A 34 6.22 9.82 -17.28
N ASP A 35 5.40 10.00 -16.24
CA ASP A 35 5.00 8.89 -15.36
C ASP A 35 4.10 7.86 -16.05
N SER A 36 3.25 8.30 -16.99
CA SER A 36 2.39 7.38 -17.77
C SER A 36 3.18 6.66 -18.88
N ALA A 37 4.16 7.33 -19.48
CA ALA A 37 5.11 6.68 -20.39
C ALA A 37 5.97 5.63 -19.66
N LEU A 38 6.45 5.95 -18.46
CA LEU A 38 7.21 5.01 -17.60
C LEU A 38 6.34 3.84 -17.10
N LEU A 39 5.06 4.06 -16.83
CA LEU A 39 4.10 3.00 -16.46
C LEU A 39 3.75 2.07 -17.64
N ILE A 40 3.70 2.60 -18.87
CA ILE A 40 3.60 1.78 -20.08
C ILE A 40 4.93 1.05 -20.34
N GLU A 41 6.06 1.70 -20.08
CA GLU A 41 7.42 1.16 -20.27
C GLU A 41 7.71 -0.03 -19.35
N ASN A 42 7.12 -0.05 -18.15
CA ASN A 42 7.20 -1.16 -17.18
C ASN A 42 5.96 -2.08 -17.17
N LEU A 43 5.06 -1.97 -18.16
CA LEU A 43 3.91 -2.85 -18.24
C LEU A 43 4.39 -4.26 -18.66
N ALA A 44 4.55 -5.15 -17.69
CA ALA A 44 4.76 -6.57 -17.94
C ALA A 44 3.45 -7.22 -18.44
N VAL A 45 3.03 -6.85 -19.65
CA VAL A 45 1.82 -7.38 -20.31
C VAL A 45 1.99 -8.87 -20.59
N TYR A 46 3.21 -9.28 -20.93
CA TYR A 46 3.55 -10.63 -21.29
C TYR A 46 4.48 -11.24 -20.23
N GLY A 47 4.38 -12.56 -20.04
CA GLY A 47 5.34 -13.31 -19.23
C GLY A 47 6.75 -13.38 -19.83
N SER A 48 7.01 -12.69 -20.94
CA SER A 48 8.30 -12.66 -21.65
C SER A 48 8.93 -11.27 -21.61
N PRO A 49 10.15 -11.14 -21.07
CA PRO A 49 10.90 -9.88 -21.12
C PRO A 49 11.10 -9.37 -22.56
N LEU A 50 11.30 -10.29 -23.50
CA LEU A 50 11.50 -9.96 -24.91
C LEU A 50 10.25 -9.34 -25.56
N LEU A 51 9.05 -9.84 -25.26
CA LEU A 51 7.79 -9.28 -25.76
C LEU A 51 7.47 -7.96 -25.09
N ASN A 52 7.72 -7.84 -23.79
CA ASN A 52 7.51 -6.59 -23.06
C ASN A 52 8.34 -5.46 -23.71
N ALA A 53 9.61 -5.74 -24.08
CA ALA A 53 10.44 -4.79 -24.82
C ALA A 53 9.89 -4.46 -26.24
N ALA A 54 9.13 -5.36 -26.86
CA ALA A 54 8.56 -5.19 -28.21
C ALA A 54 7.14 -4.60 -28.21
N THR A 55 6.52 -4.34 -27.05
CA THR A 55 5.10 -3.98 -26.91
C THR A 55 4.68 -2.80 -27.79
N GLU A 56 5.46 -1.71 -27.80
CA GLU A 56 5.19 -0.52 -28.63
C GLU A 56 5.20 -0.84 -30.13
N LEU A 57 6.17 -1.66 -30.56
CA LEU A 57 6.29 -2.08 -31.95
C LEU A 57 5.12 -2.97 -32.34
N LEU A 58 4.72 -3.91 -31.49
CA LEU A 58 3.55 -4.77 -31.72
C LEU A 58 2.26 -3.94 -31.79
N GLY A 59 2.08 -2.96 -30.92
CA GLY A 59 0.94 -2.03 -30.97
C GLY A 59 0.90 -1.25 -32.29
N THR A 60 2.04 -0.72 -32.71
CA THR A 60 2.17 -0.03 -34.01
C THR A 60 1.81 -0.98 -35.15
N LEU A 61 2.34 -2.20 -35.15
CA LEU A 61 2.09 -3.24 -36.15
C LEU A 61 0.60 -3.55 -36.33
N VAL A 62 -0.14 -3.69 -35.22
CA VAL A 62 -1.58 -3.98 -35.21
C VAL A 62 -2.41 -2.85 -35.79
N THR A 63 -2.00 -1.60 -35.57
CA THR A 63 -2.74 -0.44 -36.05
C THR A 63 -2.48 -0.13 -37.52
N LEU A 64 -1.32 -0.51 -38.06
CA LEU A 64 -0.88 -0.17 -39.43
C LEU A 64 -1.90 -0.48 -40.53
N PRO A 65 -2.53 -1.67 -40.59
CA PRO A 65 -3.51 -1.98 -41.62
C PRO A 65 -4.73 -1.04 -41.65
N ARG A 66 -5.02 -0.38 -40.53
CA ARG A 66 -6.14 0.56 -40.40
C ARG A 66 -5.73 2.00 -40.72
N GLN A 67 -4.44 2.28 -40.86
CA GLN A 67 -3.92 3.60 -41.14
C GLN A 67 -3.86 3.84 -42.65
N GLY A 68 -4.18 5.08 -43.06
CA GLY A 68 -3.96 5.53 -44.43
C GLY A 68 -2.49 5.81 -44.72
N GLU A 69 -2.21 6.19 -45.97
CA GLU A 69 -0.87 6.55 -46.41
C GLU A 69 -0.28 7.69 -45.54
N PRO A 70 0.90 7.50 -44.94
CA PRO A 70 1.56 8.56 -44.18
C PRO A 70 1.88 9.76 -45.09
N ARG A 71 1.75 10.99 -44.55
CA ARG A 71 2.10 12.22 -45.29
C ARG A 71 3.56 12.25 -45.75
N ASP A 72 4.44 11.66 -44.96
CA ASP A 72 5.87 11.53 -45.25
C ASP A 72 6.31 10.09 -44.96
N LEU A 73 6.54 9.33 -46.03
CA LEU A 73 6.91 7.92 -45.97
C LEU A 73 8.30 7.71 -45.37
N GLU A 74 9.25 8.60 -45.65
CA GLU A 74 10.62 8.45 -45.15
C GLU A 74 10.68 8.78 -43.66
N ARG A 75 9.94 9.81 -43.21
CA ARG A 75 9.81 10.08 -41.77
C ARG A 75 9.15 8.92 -41.04
N PHE A 76 8.08 8.35 -41.59
CA PHE A 76 7.44 7.16 -41.00
C PHE A 76 8.42 5.98 -40.92
N ARG A 77 9.20 5.76 -41.97
CA ARG A 77 10.23 4.71 -41.98
C ARG A 77 11.28 4.94 -40.90
N GLN A 78 11.79 6.16 -40.74
CA GLN A 78 12.73 6.51 -39.67
C GLN A 78 12.11 6.26 -38.30
N GLN A 79 10.85 6.61 -38.08
CA GLN A 79 10.15 6.33 -36.82
C GLN A 79 10.10 4.83 -36.48
N VAL A 80 9.83 3.97 -37.48
CA VAL A 80 9.85 2.52 -37.26
C VAL A 80 11.27 2.02 -36.98
N LEU A 81 12.27 2.53 -37.71
CA LEU A 81 13.69 2.19 -37.48
C LEU A 81 14.15 2.61 -36.09
N ASP A 82 13.78 3.79 -35.63
CA ASP A 82 14.07 4.29 -34.28
C ASP A 82 13.40 3.42 -33.21
N GLY A 83 12.15 2.98 -33.44
CA GLY A 83 11.47 2.01 -32.58
C GLY A 83 12.22 0.68 -32.47
N ILE A 84 12.78 0.19 -33.57
CA ILE A 84 13.59 -1.05 -33.61
C ILE A 84 14.95 -0.84 -32.92
N ALA A 85 15.58 0.33 -33.10
CA ALA A 85 16.80 0.68 -32.37
C ALA A 85 16.56 0.78 -30.86
N ASN A 86 15.41 1.33 -30.44
CA ASN A 86 15.00 1.37 -29.04
C ASN A 86 14.71 -0.03 -28.48
N PHE A 87 14.05 -0.90 -29.24
CA PHE A 87 13.91 -2.31 -28.88
C PHE A 87 15.27 -2.98 -28.68
N LYS A 88 16.22 -2.77 -29.61
CA LYS A 88 17.59 -3.32 -29.49
C LYS A 88 18.28 -2.80 -28.23
N ARG A 89 18.22 -1.49 -27.96
CA ARG A 89 18.79 -0.87 -26.76
C ARG A 89 18.20 -1.47 -25.48
N ARG A 90 16.88 -1.64 -25.40
CA ARG A 90 16.21 -2.32 -24.28
C ARG A 90 16.68 -3.77 -24.15
N GLY A 91 16.79 -4.48 -25.27
CA GLY A 91 17.26 -5.87 -25.34
C GLY A 91 18.68 -6.08 -24.81
N LEU A 92 19.55 -5.07 -24.89
CA LEU A 92 20.92 -5.15 -24.33
C LEU A 92 20.96 -5.22 -22.80
N TYR A 93 19.90 -4.77 -22.12
CA TYR A 93 19.77 -4.87 -20.67
C TYR A 93 19.07 -6.15 -20.22
N LEU A 94 18.59 -6.97 -21.15
CA LEU A 94 17.96 -8.26 -20.87
C LEU A 94 19.03 -9.37 -20.85
N ASP A 95 18.78 -10.44 -20.11
CA ASP A 95 19.68 -11.60 -19.99
C ASP A 95 19.57 -12.54 -21.21
N TYR A 96 19.74 -12.01 -22.42
CA TYR A 96 19.80 -12.78 -23.66
C TYR A 96 21.13 -12.57 -24.38
N HIS A 97 21.55 -13.60 -25.11
CA HIS A 97 22.70 -13.49 -25.98
C HIS A 97 22.44 -12.42 -27.08
N PRO A 98 23.40 -11.52 -27.41
CA PRO A 98 23.18 -10.42 -28.36
C PRO A 98 22.63 -10.87 -29.73
N SER A 99 23.07 -12.04 -30.20
CA SER A 99 22.55 -12.62 -31.46
C SER A 99 21.05 -12.88 -31.43
N ILE A 100 20.42 -13.14 -30.27
CA ILE A 100 18.98 -13.30 -30.17
C ILE A 100 18.29 -11.96 -30.34
N ILE A 101 18.81 -10.89 -29.73
CA ILE A 101 18.27 -9.54 -29.91
C ILE A 101 18.35 -9.10 -31.38
N ASP A 102 19.48 -9.35 -32.06
CA ASP A 102 19.63 -9.04 -33.49
C ASP A 102 18.65 -9.85 -34.36
N ARG A 103 18.45 -11.14 -34.06
CA ARG A 103 17.45 -11.98 -34.75
C ARG A 103 16.02 -11.52 -34.46
N SER A 104 15.73 -11.06 -33.24
CA SER A 104 14.45 -10.45 -32.88
C SER A 104 14.19 -9.17 -33.67
N CYS A 105 15.20 -8.31 -33.83
CA CYS A 105 15.10 -7.14 -34.70
C CYS A 105 14.81 -7.54 -36.15
N PHE A 106 15.48 -8.58 -36.65
CA PHE A 106 15.26 -9.10 -38.00
C PHE A 106 13.81 -9.54 -38.21
N VAL A 107 13.26 -10.39 -37.33
CA VAL A 107 11.89 -10.91 -37.47
C VAL A 107 10.84 -9.81 -37.32
N LEU A 108 11.09 -8.81 -36.46
CA LEU A 108 10.25 -7.62 -36.35
C LEU A 108 10.26 -6.82 -37.66
N CYS A 109 11.43 -6.50 -38.21
CA CYS A 109 11.52 -5.80 -39.49
C CYS A 109 10.78 -6.58 -40.59
N ALA A 110 10.88 -7.91 -40.60
CA ALA A 110 10.26 -8.77 -41.61
C ALA A 110 8.74 -8.72 -41.51
N ALA A 111 8.20 -8.71 -40.29
CA ALA A 111 6.78 -8.55 -40.06
C ALA A 111 6.26 -7.17 -40.46
N PHE A 112 6.99 -6.09 -40.12
CA PHE A 112 6.62 -4.75 -40.55
C PHE A 112 6.63 -4.61 -42.07
N ASP A 113 7.69 -5.07 -42.73
CA ASP A 113 7.81 -5.00 -44.18
C ASP A 113 6.68 -5.75 -44.88
N GLU A 114 6.33 -6.95 -44.43
CA GLU A 114 5.21 -7.70 -45.00
C GLU A 114 3.88 -6.99 -44.77
N ILE A 115 3.58 -6.58 -43.53
CA ILE A 115 2.29 -5.96 -43.22
C ILE A 115 2.12 -4.66 -44.00
N ILE A 116 3.15 -3.81 -44.07
CA ILE A 116 3.12 -2.58 -44.85
C ILE A 116 2.93 -2.88 -46.33
N LEU A 117 3.66 -3.85 -46.89
CA LEU A 117 3.57 -4.20 -48.31
C LEU A 117 2.14 -4.58 -48.73
N TYR A 118 1.38 -5.20 -47.82
CA TYR A 118 -0.01 -5.62 -48.04
C TYR A 118 -1.07 -4.61 -47.56
N THR A 119 -0.68 -3.38 -47.22
CA THR A 119 -1.63 -2.27 -47.06
C THR A 119 -2.05 -1.68 -48.41
N GLU A 120 -3.20 -1.01 -48.44
CA GLU A 120 -3.71 -0.28 -49.63
C GLU A 120 -2.73 0.78 -50.18
N TRP A 121 -1.81 1.27 -49.35
CA TRP A 121 -0.84 2.30 -49.73
C TRP A 121 0.58 1.77 -49.90
N GLY A 122 0.97 0.67 -49.24
CA GLY A 122 2.35 0.17 -49.29
C GLY A 122 2.82 -0.25 -50.68
N GLN A 123 1.92 -0.84 -51.48
CA GLN A 123 2.22 -1.20 -52.86
C GLN A 123 2.36 0.06 -53.76
N ARG A 124 1.46 1.04 -53.60
CA ARG A 124 1.51 2.32 -54.35
C ARG A 124 2.77 3.12 -54.02
N ALA A 125 3.17 3.10 -52.76
CA ALA A 125 4.36 3.75 -52.23
C ALA A 125 5.67 3.01 -52.58
N ARG A 126 5.60 1.86 -53.26
CA ARG A 126 6.75 1.01 -53.63
C ARG A 126 7.66 0.69 -52.43
N TRP A 127 7.05 0.36 -51.28
CA TRP A 127 7.78 0.10 -50.04
C TRP A 127 8.89 -0.94 -50.20
N GLU A 128 8.68 -1.95 -51.05
CA GLU A 128 9.65 -3.01 -51.38
C GLU A 128 11.02 -2.52 -51.87
N ASN A 129 11.12 -1.33 -52.46
CA ASN A 129 12.38 -0.75 -52.93
C ASN A 129 13.25 -0.24 -51.78
N HIS A 130 12.63 0.19 -50.69
CA HIS A 130 13.28 0.77 -49.52
C HIS A 130 12.70 0.16 -48.25
N SER A 131 12.70 -1.18 -48.19
CA SER A 131 12.18 -1.92 -47.04
C SER A 131 13.11 -1.77 -45.81
N LEU A 132 12.59 -2.03 -44.62
CA LEU A 132 13.37 -2.00 -43.38
C LEU A 132 14.48 -3.05 -43.40
N LEU A 133 14.19 -4.26 -43.90
CA LEU A 133 15.19 -5.32 -44.07
C LEU A 133 16.30 -4.91 -45.01
N SER A 134 15.97 -4.25 -46.13
CA SER A 134 16.97 -3.82 -47.09
C SER A 134 17.88 -2.75 -46.49
N LYS A 135 17.35 -1.84 -45.67
CA LYS A 135 18.14 -0.78 -45.03
C LYS A 135 19.04 -1.30 -43.91
N ILE A 136 18.54 -2.18 -43.04
CA ILE A 136 19.32 -2.65 -41.86
C ILE A 136 20.17 -3.87 -42.19
N PHE A 137 19.60 -4.86 -42.89
CA PHE A 137 20.21 -6.18 -43.05
C PHE A 137 20.72 -6.43 -44.47
N ASN A 138 20.44 -5.54 -45.43
CA ASN A 138 20.71 -5.73 -46.85
C ASN A 138 20.16 -7.06 -47.38
N GLN A 139 18.99 -7.47 -46.89
CA GLN A 139 18.31 -8.70 -47.28
C GLN A 139 16.93 -8.43 -47.88
N ARG A 140 16.51 -9.28 -48.81
CA ARG A 140 15.18 -9.21 -49.46
C ARG A 140 14.29 -10.42 -49.17
N ASN A 141 14.87 -11.53 -48.69
CA ASN A 141 14.16 -12.79 -48.45
C ASN A 141 13.69 -12.92 -46.98
N GLY A 142 13.06 -11.87 -46.43
CA GLY A 142 12.64 -11.85 -45.02
C GLY A 142 11.70 -13.00 -44.64
N GLY A 143 10.75 -13.32 -45.52
CA GLY A 143 9.77 -14.38 -45.31
C GLY A 143 10.37 -15.78 -45.18
N GLU A 144 11.44 -16.10 -45.89
CA GLU A 144 12.10 -17.41 -45.81
C GLU A 144 12.99 -17.53 -44.58
N VAL A 145 13.80 -16.48 -44.34
CA VAL A 145 14.74 -16.44 -43.21
C VAL A 145 13.98 -16.43 -41.89
N PHE A 146 12.81 -15.79 -41.81
CA PHE A 146 11.95 -15.82 -40.63
C PHE A 146 11.63 -17.27 -40.20
N PHE A 147 11.11 -18.10 -41.10
CA PHE A 147 10.75 -19.48 -40.74
C PHE A 147 11.98 -20.36 -40.53
N ALA A 148 13.10 -20.10 -41.21
CA ALA A 148 14.36 -20.78 -40.93
C ALA A 148 14.91 -20.46 -39.51
N LEU A 149 14.70 -19.24 -39.02
CA LEU A 149 15.03 -18.87 -37.64
C LEU A 149 14.07 -19.53 -36.64
N LEU A 150 12.78 -19.61 -36.97
CA LEU A 150 11.78 -20.30 -36.15
C LEU A 150 12.09 -21.79 -36.01
N GLU A 151 12.36 -22.49 -37.13
CA GLU A 151 12.73 -23.91 -37.12
C GLU A 151 13.98 -24.17 -36.26
N LYS A 152 15.01 -23.33 -36.40
CA LYS A 152 16.22 -23.42 -35.57
C LYS A 152 15.93 -23.15 -34.10
N ALA A 153 15.05 -22.20 -33.79
CA ALA A 153 14.67 -21.90 -32.42
C ALA A 153 13.89 -23.06 -31.77
N CYS A 154 13.00 -23.70 -32.53
CA CYS A 154 12.23 -24.88 -32.10
C CYS A 154 13.10 -26.10 -31.81
N GLN A 155 14.36 -26.15 -32.24
CA GLN A 155 15.32 -27.20 -31.83
C GLN A 155 15.84 -27.00 -30.40
N GLN A 156 15.76 -25.78 -29.85
CA GLN A 156 16.23 -25.44 -28.49
C GLN A 156 15.18 -24.61 -27.72
N PRO A 157 13.94 -25.13 -27.56
CA PRO A 157 12.83 -24.36 -27.01
C PRO A 157 13.02 -23.96 -25.54
N ALA A 158 13.75 -24.76 -24.76
CA ALA A 158 14.07 -24.45 -23.36
C ALA A 158 14.82 -23.12 -23.18
N LYS A 159 15.67 -22.73 -24.14
CA LYS A 159 16.47 -21.49 -24.09
C LYS A 159 15.86 -20.35 -24.91
N LEU A 160 15.06 -20.69 -25.92
CA LEU A 160 14.56 -19.75 -26.92
C LEU A 160 13.04 -19.56 -26.89
N ALA A 161 12.38 -20.00 -25.80
CA ALA A 161 10.93 -19.90 -25.65
C ALA A 161 10.40 -18.48 -25.95
N ASP A 162 11.05 -17.45 -25.42
CA ASP A 162 10.61 -16.06 -25.62
C ASP A 162 10.76 -15.58 -27.07
N PHE A 163 11.80 -16.04 -27.76
CA PHE A 163 12.02 -15.74 -29.18
C PHE A 163 11.05 -16.51 -30.09
N ILE A 164 10.72 -17.75 -29.72
CA ILE A 164 9.67 -18.54 -30.40
C ILE A 164 8.32 -17.85 -30.20
N GLU A 165 8.03 -17.38 -28.99
CA GLU A 165 6.78 -16.70 -28.65
C GLU A 165 6.63 -15.38 -29.41
N LEU A 166 7.71 -14.60 -29.53
CA LEU A 166 7.73 -13.39 -30.37
C LEU A 166 7.32 -13.70 -31.82
N GLN A 167 7.94 -14.70 -32.43
CA GLN A 167 7.61 -15.12 -33.80
C GLN A 167 6.19 -15.65 -33.92
N TYR A 168 5.73 -16.43 -32.93
CA TYR A 168 4.36 -16.93 -32.87
C TYR A 168 3.34 -15.80 -32.84
N ILE A 169 3.55 -14.78 -32.01
CA ILE A 169 2.68 -13.60 -31.96
C ILE A 169 2.69 -12.87 -33.30
N LEU A 170 3.84 -12.67 -33.94
CA LEU A 170 3.89 -12.05 -35.27
C LEU A 170 3.10 -12.86 -36.33
N ILE A 171 3.17 -14.19 -36.28
CA ILE A 171 2.37 -15.08 -37.13
C ILE A 171 0.86 -14.92 -36.83
N MET A 172 0.48 -14.78 -35.56
CA MET A 172 -0.92 -14.54 -35.16
C MET A 172 -1.42 -13.14 -35.53
N LEU A 173 -0.53 -12.15 -35.60
CA LEU A 173 -0.82 -10.81 -36.09
C LEU A 173 -0.94 -10.72 -37.62
N GLY A 174 -0.74 -11.83 -38.34
CA GLY A 174 -1.01 -11.94 -39.77
C GLY A 174 0.22 -12.07 -40.66
N PHE A 175 1.42 -12.24 -40.09
CA PHE A 175 2.61 -12.57 -40.86
C PHE A 175 2.47 -13.97 -41.49
N LYS A 176 2.69 -14.07 -42.81
CA LYS A 176 2.60 -15.33 -43.57
C LYS A 176 3.93 -15.74 -44.18
N GLY A 177 4.80 -14.79 -44.54
CA GLY A 177 6.10 -15.03 -45.17
C GLY A 177 6.01 -15.97 -46.35
N ARG A 178 6.88 -17.00 -46.38
CA ARG A 178 6.90 -18.02 -47.45
C ARG A 178 5.58 -18.78 -47.64
N TYR A 179 4.71 -18.81 -46.62
CA TYR A 179 3.41 -19.50 -46.69
C TYR A 179 2.29 -18.66 -47.29
N ARG A 180 2.57 -17.43 -47.75
CA ARG A 180 1.53 -16.54 -48.27
C ARG A 180 0.82 -17.07 -49.52
N HIS A 181 1.57 -17.71 -50.40
CA HIS A 181 1.09 -18.32 -51.64
C HIS A 181 0.98 -19.85 -51.54
N ALA A 182 1.25 -20.42 -50.35
CA ALA A 182 1.10 -21.83 -50.07
C ALA A 182 -0.34 -22.15 -49.65
N ASP A 183 -0.63 -23.44 -49.48
CA ASP A 183 -1.89 -23.90 -48.90
C ASP A 183 -2.02 -23.36 -47.45
N PRO A 184 -3.13 -22.70 -47.08
CA PRO A 184 -3.38 -22.24 -45.71
C PRO A 184 -3.24 -23.33 -44.64
N SER A 185 -3.42 -24.60 -44.99
CA SER A 185 -3.20 -25.75 -44.08
C SER A 185 -1.78 -25.76 -43.50
N ALA A 186 -0.76 -25.54 -44.33
CA ALA A 186 0.64 -25.61 -43.92
C ALA A 186 1.01 -24.54 -42.86
N LEU A 187 0.45 -23.33 -42.96
CA LEU A 187 0.65 -22.30 -41.93
C LEU A 187 -0.10 -22.64 -40.64
N HIS A 188 -1.27 -23.28 -40.75
CA HIS A 188 -2.03 -23.74 -39.59
C HIS A 188 -1.27 -24.82 -38.82
N ASP A 189 -0.65 -25.77 -39.53
CA ASP A 189 0.18 -26.82 -38.93
C ASP A 189 1.36 -26.21 -38.18
N VAL A 190 2.09 -25.27 -38.79
CA VAL A 190 3.18 -24.54 -38.12
C VAL A 190 2.70 -23.80 -36.87
N LYS A 191 1.52 -23.15 -36.92
CA LYS A 191 0.93 -22.48 -35.74
C LYS A 191 0.63 -23.49 -34.63
N SER A 192 0.06 -24.64 -34.96
CA SER A 192 -0.28 -25.70 -34.01
C SER A 192 0.96 -26.30 -33.35
N ASP A 193 1.99 -26.57 -34.14
CA ASP A 193 3.26 -27.13 -33.66
C ASP A 193 3.97 -26.16 -32.70
N VAL A 194 4.10 -24.90 -33.11
CA VAL A 194 4.72 -23.86 -32.28
C VAL A 194 3.94 -23.62 -31.00
N TYR A 195 2.60 -23.60 -31.08
CA TYR A 195 1.75 -23.47 -29.90
C TYR A 195 1.93 -24.65 -28.94
N SER A 196 2.01 -25.88 -29.45
CA SER A 196 2.22 -27.08 -28.64
C SER A 196 3.57 -27.06 -27.92
N ILE A 197 4.62 -26.60 -28.60
CA ILE A 197 5.94 -26.37 -28.00
C ILE A 197 5.85 -25.30 -26.91
N LEU A 198 5.29 -24.12 -27.21
CA LEU A 198 5.18 -23.03 -26.26
C LEU A 198 4.37 -23.43 -25.02
N ARG A 199 3.26 -24.15 -25.20
CA ARG A 199 2.43 -24.66 -24.09
C ARG A 199 3.20 -25.63 -23.18
N HIS A 200 4.12 -26.40 -23.72
CA HIS A 200 4.94 -27.31 -22.92
C HIS A 200 5.98 -26.56 -22.08
N TYR A 201 6.58 -25.49 -22.64
CA TYR A 201 7.67 -24.74 -22.00
C TYR A 201 7.21 -23.54 -21.17
N ARG A 202 6.01 -23.02 -21.45
CA ARG A 202 5.31 -22.06 -20.60
C ARG A 202 4.19 -22.79 -19.91
N GLU A 203 4.41 -23.12 -18.65
CA GLU A 203 3.30 -23.46 -17.77
C GLU A 203 2.22 -22.40 -17.93
N GLU A 204 0.96 -22.85 -18.01
CA GLU A 204 -0.21 -21.99 -18.07
C GLU A 204 -0.07 -20.95 -16.97
N SER A 205 0.35 -19.74 -17.35
CA SER A 205 0.42 -18.59 -16.45
C SER A 205 -1.02 -18.33 -16.11
N ARG A 206 -1.50 -19.02 -15.07
CA ARG A 206 -2.79 -18.74 -14.45
C ARG A 206 -2.74 -17.25 -14.23
N LEU A 207 -3.57 -16.51 -14.98
CA LEU A 207 -3.72 -15.08 -14.78
C LEU A 207 -3.68 -14.86 -13.27
N PRO A 208 -2.74 -14.05 -12.75
CA PRO A 208 -2.63 -13.87 -11.31
C PRO A 208 -4.00 -13.38 -10.87
N VAL A 209 -4.76 -14.27 -10.23
CA VAL A 209 -6.07 -13.93 -9.71
C VAL A 209 -5.76 -12.78 -8.76
N PRO A 210 -6.32 -11.57 -8.98
CA PRO A 210 -6.01 -10.42 -8.16
C PRO A 210 -6.23 -10.83 -6.72
N THR A 211 -5.12 -11.03 -6.02
CA THR A 211 -5.16 -11.56 -4.66
C THR A 211 -5.58 -10.36 -3.85
N THR A 212 -6.83 -10.35 -3.40
CA THR A 212 -7.32 -9.26 -2.58
C THR A 212 -6.34 -9.11 -1.41
N PRO A 213 -5.80 -7.91 -1.16
CA PRO A 213 -4.90 -7.72 -0.03
C PRO A 213 -5.62 -8.25 1.21
N PRO A 214 -4.95 -9.07 2.04
CA PRO A 214 -5.61 -9.66 3.20
C PRO A 214 -6.16 -8.50 4.02
N LEU A 215 -7.50 -8.44 4.17
CA LEU A 215 -8.13 -7.43 5.02
C LEU A 215 -7.42 -7.47 6.37
N ASN A 216 -6.93 -6.32 6.84
CA ASN A 216 -6.40 -6.17 8.18
C ASN A 216 -7.45 -6.72 9.15
N LYS A 217 -7.21 -7.93 9.67
CA LYS A 217 -8.08 -8.61 10.62
C LYS A 217 -8.04 -7.82 11.92
N HIS A 218 -8.85 -6.78 12.01
CA HIS A 218 -9.09 -6.09 13.26
C HIS A 218 -9.67 -7.12 14.22
N LYS A 219 -9.06 -7.25 15.39
CA LYS A 219 -9.58 -8.12 16.46
C LYS A 219 -10.98 -7.61 16.78
N GLN A 220 -12.00 -8.41 16.48
CA GLN A 220 -13.38 -8.05 16.80
C GLN A 220 -13.46 -7.78 18.31
N PRO A 221 -14.15 -6.71 18.74
CA PRO A 221 -14.30 -6.42 20.16
C PRO A 221 -14.91 -7.65 20.84
N THR A 222 -14.25 -8.13 21.88
CA THR A 222 -14.72 -9.29 22.64
C THR A 222 -16.12 -9.01 23.14
N LYS A 223 -17.03 -9.97 22.95
CA LYS A 223 -18.41 -9.86 23.46
C LYS A 223 -18.35 -9.52 24.96
N PRO A 224 -19.16 -8.57 25.46
CA PRO A 224 -19.25 -8.32 26.89
C PRO A 224 -19.65 -9.61 27.61
N LEU A 225 -19.16 -9.79 28.84
CA LEU A 225 -19.51 -10.94 29.69
C LEU A 225 -21.03 -11.06 29.77
N SER A 226 -21.55 -12.28 29.51
CA SER A 226 -22.98 -12.55 29.60
C SER A 226 -23.51 -12.21 30.99
N ILE A 227 -24.62 -11.48 31.06
CA ILE A 227 -25.30 -11.07 32.29
C ILE A 227 -25.56 -12.28 33.21
N THR A 228 -25.85 -13.45 32.62
CA THR A 228 -26.04 -14.70 33.36
C THR A 228 -24.82 -15.11 34.18
N LYS A 229 -23.60 -14.96 33.64
CA LYS A 229 -22.36 -15.31 34.36
C LYS A 229 -22.12 -14.37 35.53
N ILE A 230 -22.38 -13.07 35.33
CA ILE A 230 -22.28 -12.07 36.39
C ILE A 230 -23.26 -12.43 37.50
N LEU A 231 -24.52 -12.68 37.16
CA LEU A 231 -25.59 -13.00 38.12
C LEU A 231 -25.30 -14.29 38.90
N THR A 232 -24.73 -15.32 38.26
CA THR A 232 -24.31 -16.55 38.95
C THR A 232 -23.16 -16.32 39.93
N ILE A 233 -22.18 -15.49 39.58
CA ILE A 233 -21.05 -15.19 40.46
C ILE A 233 -21.52 -14.37 41.66
N THR A 234 -22.37 -13.35 41.44
CA THR A 234 -22.92 -12.54 42.53
C THR A 234 -23.76 -13.38 43.49
N ALA A 235 -24.60 -14.28 42.97
CA ALA A 235 -25.39 -15.20 43.79
C ALA A 235 -24.50 -16.16 44.61
N LEU A 236 -23.42 -16.66 44.02
CA LEU A 236 -22.46 -17.52 44.72
C LEU A 236 -21.72 -16.76 45.82
N PHE A 237 -21.35 -15.49 45.59
CA PHE A 237 -20.75 -14.62 46.60
C PHE A 237 -21.70 -14.34 47.77
N LEU A 238 -22.97 -14.03 47.48
CA LEU A 238 -24.01 -13.83 48.49
C LEU A 238 -24.25 -15.09 49.33
N ALA A 239 -24.34 -16.26 48.69
CA ALA A 239 -24.50 -17.53 49.38
C ALA A 239 -23.28 -17.85 50.26
N GLY A 240 -22.07 -17.64 49.74
CA GLY A 240 -20.84 -17.80 50.50
C GLY A 240 -20.76 -16.87 51.71
N GLY A 241 -21.14 -15.60 51.54
CA GLY A 241 -21.22 -14.62 52.62
C GLY A 241 -22.24 -15.00 53.69
N TYR A 242 -23.40 -15.48 53.30
CA TYR A 242 -24.43 -15.97 54.23
C TYR A 242 -23.92 -17.15 55.07
N VAL A 243 -23.33 -18.16 54.42
CA VAL A 243 -22.79 -19.34 55.11
C VAL A 243 -21.65 -18.96 56.06
N ALA A 244 -20.75 -18.07 55.62
CA ALA A 244 -19.67 -17.58 56.47
C ALA A 244 -20.21 -16.80 57.68
N SER A 245 -21.24 -15.97 57.48
CA SER A 245 -21.92 -15.22 58.55
C SER A 245 -22.57 -16.16 59.57
N GLU A 246 -23.34 -17.15 59.11
CA GLU A 246 -23.96 -18.16 59.98
C GLU A 246 -22.91 -18.96 60.75
N TYR A 247 -21.84 -19.39 60.09
CA TYR A 247 -20.75 -20.12 60.74
C TYR A 247 -20.06 -19.26 61.82
N TRP A 248 -19.77 -18.00 61.50
CA TRP A 248 -19.15 -17.07 62.44
C TRP A 248 -20.08 -16.75 63.61
N TYR A 249 -21.36 -16.53 63.34
CA TYR A 249 -22.40 -16.30 64.35
C TYR A 249 -22.51 -17.49 65.29
N HIS A 250 -22.56 -18.72 64.78
CA HIS A 250 -22.64 -19.92 65.61
C HIS A 250 -21.42 -20.10 66.52
N ASN A 251 -20.21 -19.92 65.98
CA ASN A 251 -18.98 -20.00 66.78
C ASN A 251 -18.88 -18.88 67.84
N ARG A 252 -19.28 -17.65 67.51
CA ARG A 252 -19.21 -16.50 68.43
C ARG A 252 -20.29 -16.57 69.50
N SER A 253 -21.51 -16.95 69.11
CA SER A 253 -22.65 -17.06 70.01
C SER A 253 -22.47 -18.16 71.05
N ALA A 254 -21.87 -19.31 70.71
CA ALA A 254 -21.58 -20.37 71.68
C ALA A 254 -20.68 -19.87 72.83
N VAL A 255 -19.64 -19.09 72.50
CA VAL A 255 -18.75 -18.48 73.49
C VAL A 255 -19.51 -17.45 74.34
N LEU A 256 -20.28 -16.55 73.72
CA LEU A 256 -21.06 -15.54 74.46
C LEU A 256 -22.13 -16.17 75.36
N LEU A 257 -22.85 -17.19 74.89
CA LEU A 257 -23.87 -17.90 75.67
C LEU A 257 -23.28 -18.55 76.91
N SER A 258 -22.07 -19.13 76.83
CA SER A 258 -21.38 -19.69 78.00
C SER A 258 -20.96 -18.64 79.05
N GLN A 259 -20.61 -17.43 78.60
CA GLN A 259 -20.32 -16.30 79.48
C GLN A 259 -21.59 -15.78 80.16
N PHE A 260 -22.70 -15.71 79.44
CA PHE A 260 -23.99 -15.34 80.03
C PHE A 260 -24.54 -16.41 80.98
N SER A 261 -24.36 -17.71 80.69
CA SER A 261 -24.81 -18.79 81.59
C SER A 261 -23.98 -18.90 82.87
N SER A 262 -22.76 -18.37 82.88
CA SER A 262 -21.90 -18.31 84.06
C SER A 262 -22.10 -17.04 84.90
N LEU A 263 -22.84 -16.06 84.38
CA LEU A 263 -23.37 -14.98 85.18
C LEU A 263 -24.57 -15.51 85.97
N ASP A 264 -24.32 -15.84 87.24
CA ASP A 264 -25.36 -16.21 88.17
C ASP A 264 -26.20 -14.97 88.49
N LEU A 265 -27.36 -14.85 87.82
CA LEU A 265 -28.33 -13.78 88.05
C LEU A 265 -29.24 -14.07 89.26
N SER A 266 -29.02 -15.15 89.99
CA SER A 266 -29.85 -15.50 91.16
C SER A 266 -29.75 -14.47 92.30
N ASP A 267 -28.69 -13.66 92.34
CA ASP A 267 -28.53 -12.56 93.30
C ASP A 267 -29.12 -11.21 92.84
N VAL A 268 -29.55 -11.08 91.57
CA VAL A 268 -30.08 -9.80 91.03
C VAL A 268 -31.61 -9.83 91.03
N ASN A 269 -32.17 -9.59 92.21
CA ASN A 269 -33.61 -9.46 92.39
C ASN A 269 -34.09 -8.07 91.90
N LEU A 270 -34.35 -7.94 90.59
CA LEU A 270 -34.87 -6.73 89.95
C LEU A 270 -36.25 -6.29 90.49
N ALA A 271 -36.92 -7.12 91.27
CA ALA A 271 -38.17 -6.76 91.94
C ALA A 271 -37.97 -5.81 93.14
N ALA A 272 -36.75 -5.69 93.69
CA ALA A 272 -36.51 -4.94 94.93
C ALA A 272 -35.83 -3.57 94.72
N THR A 273 -35.41 -3.21 93.51
CA THR A 273 -34.74 -1.94 93.24
C THR A 273 -35.42 -1.20 92.10
N ASN A 274 -36.52 -0.51 92.42
CA ASN A 274 -37.06 0.58 91.60
C ASN A 274 -36.14 1.81 91.73
N GLN A 275 -34.94 1.73 91.17
CA GLN A 275 -34.20 2.92 90.80
C GLN A 275 -34.06 2.86 89.29
N ASP A 276 -34.84 3.71 88.61
CA ASP A 276 -34.61 4.03 87.21
C ASP A 276 -33.11 4.30 87.04
N LEU A 277 -32.44 3.43 86.29
CA LEU A 277 -31.10 3.67 85.79
C LEU A 277 -31.22 4.79 84.73
N VAL A 278 -31.37 6.03 85.20
CA VAL A 278 -31.27 7.21 84.36
C VAL A 278 -29.79 7.38 84.04
N TYR A 279 -29.38 6.82 82.91
CA TYR A 279 -28.09 7.12 82.32
C TYR A 279 -28.11 8.57 81.82
N VAL A 280 -27.55 9.48 82.61
CA VAL A 280 -27.36 10.88 82.21
C VAL A 280 -26.10 10.95 81.37
N SER A 281 -26.27 11.23 80.07
CA SER A 281 -25.17 11.37 79.11
C SER A 281 -24.12 12.36 79.62
N THR A 282 -22.85 11.98 79.54
CA THR A 282 -21.75 12.89 79.86
C THR A 282 -21.55 13.88 78.70
N PRO A 283 -20.97 15.08 78.93
CA PRO A 283 -20.74 16.07 77.87
C PRO A 283 -19.90 15.55 76.68
N GLU A 284 -19.15 14.47 76.89
CA GLU A 284 -18.37 13.78 75.85
C GLU A 284 -19.26 12.94 74.90
N ASP A 285 -20.38 12.40 75.36
CA ASP A 285 -21.30 11.56 74.56
C ASP A 285 -22.13 12.36 73.53
N VAL A 286 -22.22 13.68 73.71
CA VAL A 286 -23.01 14.59 72.86
C VAL A 286 -22.17 15.25 71.75
N GLY A 287 -20.88 14.88 71.63
CA GLY A 287 -20.00 15.37 70.57
C GLY A 287 -19.67 16.86 70.63
N LEU A 288 -19.79 17.49 71.80
CA LEU A 288 -19.38 18.87 72.02
C LEU A 288 -17.90 18.93 72.42
N GLU A 289 -17.01 18.62 71.49
CA GLU A 289 -15.62 19.05 71.62
C GLU A 289 -15.54 20.59 71.52
N PRO A 290 -14.66 21.24 72.31
CA PRO A 290 -14.46 22.68 72.21
C PRO A 290 -13.95 23.06 70.82
N LEU A 291 -14.67 23.98 70.19
CA LEU A 291 -14.33 24.65 68.92
C LEU A 291 -12.87 25.12 68.93
N VAL A 292 -12.00 24.35 68.30
CA VAL A 292 -10.72 24.88 67.80
C VAL A 292 -11.09 25.95 66.76
N PRO A 293 -10.59 27.18 66.89
CA PRO A 293 -10.98 28.27 66.00
C PRO A 293 -10.65 27.91 64.55
N ALA A 294 -11.63 28.15 63.69
CA ALA A 294 -11.60 27.96 62.26
C ALA A 294 -10.24 28.40 61.69
N GLN A 295 -9.52 27.46 61.08
CA GLN A 295 -8.48 27.82 60.14
C GLN A 295 -9.15 28.64 59.04
N PRO A 296 -8.62 29.81 58.67
CA PRO A 296 -9.09 30.47 57.47
C PRO A 296 -8.84 29.52 56.30
N GLU A 297 -9.89 29.25 55.52
CA GLU A 297 -9.77 28.80 54.15
C GLU A 297 -9.01 29.89 53.39
N GLU A 298 -7.67 29.83 53.43
CA GLU A 298 -6.82 30.56 52.51
C GLU A 298 -6.64 29.70 51.27
N ASP A 299 -7.24 30.21 50.20
CA ASP A 299 -6.96 29.95 48.79
C ASP A 299 -6.06 28.76 48.53
N VAL A 300 -6.67 27.69 48.00
CA VAL A 300 -5.99 26.84 47.04
C VAL A 300 -5.58 27.78 45.90
N THR A 301 -4.38 28.34 45.98
CA THR A 301 -3.70 28.88 44.80
C THR A 301 -3.78 27.77 43.77
N GLU A 302 -4.63 27.96 42.75
CA GLU A 302 -4.50 27.25 41.49
C GLU A 302 -3.03 27.33 41.13
N LYS A 303 -2.31 26.21 41.32
CA LYS A 303 -1.01 26.06 40.67
C LYS A 303 -1.32 26.24 39.20
N ALA A 304 -0.89 27.37 38.66
CA ALA A 304 -0.91 27.65 37.23
C ALA A 304 -0.51 26.37 36.48
N PRO A 305 -1.18 26.03 35.37
CA PRO A 305 -0.85 24.83 34.62
C PRO A 305 0.64 24.87 34.33
N VAL A 306 1.40 23.93 34.91
CA VAL A 306 2.81 23.76 34.57
C VAL A 306 2.81 23.31 33.12
N ASN A 307 3.02 24.25 32.20
CA ASN A 307 3.27 23.94 30.80
C ASN A 307 4.56 23.13 30.78
N VAL A 308 4.40 21.81 30.67
CA VAL A 308 5.53 20.91 30.45
C VAL A 308 5.81 20.96 28.96
N ASP A 309 6.86 21.68 28.60
CA ASP A 309 7.37 21.68 27.23
C ASP A 309 8.12 20.37 26.98
N TRP A 310 7.90 19.79 25.81
CA TRP A 310 8.47 18.51 25.41
C TRP A 310 9.44 18.72 24.25
N GLU A 311 10.56 18.01 24.33
CA GLU A 311 11.57 17.97 23.29
C GLU A 311 11.61 16.59 22.64
N ILE A 312 11.99 16.55 21.37
CA ILE A 312 12.27 15.33 20.63
C ILE A 312 13.77 15.27 20.38
N LEU A 313 14.43 14.28 20.99
CA LEU A 313 15.80 13.91 20.68
C LEU A 313 15.78 13.08 19.39
N LEU A 314 16.39 13.60 18.32
CA LEU A 314 16.39 12.99 16.99
C LEU A 314 17.45 11.89 16.89
N ALA A 315 18.69 12.21 17.28
CA ALA A 315 19.84 11.32 17.24
C ALA A 315 21.00 11.88 18.08
N VAL A 316 21.97 11.02 18.39
CA VAL A 316 23.22 11.36 19.09
C VAL A 316 24.39 11.05 18.16
N PHE A 317 25.27 12.03 17.98
CA PHE A 317 26.41 11.95 17.07
C PHE A 317 27.74 12.06 17.81
N SER A 318 28.77 11.39 17.30
CA SER A 318 30.15 11.51 17.82
C SER A 318 30.93 12.66 17.17
N GLN A 319 30.48 13.18 16.02
CA GLN A 319 31.15 14.24 15.26
C GLN A 319 30.21 15.41 14.99
N SER A 320 30.72 16.63 15.16
CA SER A 320 29.96 17.87 14.94
C SER A 320 29.55 18.07 13.47
N SER A 321 30.33 17.55 12.52
CA SER A 321 30.03 17.67 11.09
C SER A 321 28.74 16.96 10.67
N ASP A 322 28.44 15.82 11.27
CA ASP A 322 27.25 15.03 10.92
C ASP A 322 25.97 15.67 11.47
N VAL A 323 26.07 16.29 12.64
CA VAL A 323 25.01 17.09 13.26
C VAL A 323 24.63 18.26 12.36
N ILE A 324 25.64 19.00 11.86
CA ILE A 324 25.44 20.16 10.99
C ILE A 324 24.84 19.76 9.64
N ARG A 325 25.20 18.57 9.11
CA ARG A 325 24.60 18.07 7.86
C ARG A 325 23.12 17.77 8.03
N LEU A 326 22.78 17.01 9.07
CA LEU A 326 21.39 16.62 9.33
C LEU A 326 20.54 17.83 9.73
N SER A 327 21.06 18.76 10.53
CA SER A 327 20.35 19.98 10.89
C SER A 327 20.01 20.83 9.66
N ASN A 328 20.93 20.95 8.70
CA ASN A 328 20.67 21.68 7.46
C ASN A 328 19.61 21.01 6.58
N GLU A 329 19.56 19.67 6.57
CA GLU A 329 18.54 18.92 5.83
C GLU A 329 17.14 19.08 6.45
N LEU A 330 17.06 19.05 7.78
CA LEU A 330 15.83 19.27 8.54
C LEU A 330 15.35 20.73 8.42
N ASN A 331 16.26 21.70 8.51
CA ASN A 331 15.95 23.12 8.33
C ASN A 331 15.40 23.42 6.92
N LYS A 332 15.96 22.80 5.86
CA LYS A 332 15.41 22.90 4.50
C LYS A 332 13.97 22.37 4.39
N SER A 333 13.63 21.42 5.25
CA SER A 333 12.30 20.80 5.32
C SER A 333 11.35 21.55 6.25
N GLY A 334 11.79 22.66 6.86
CA GLY A 334 11.00 23.51 7.74
C GLY A 334 10.96 23.09 9.21
N TYR A 335 11.87 22.21 9.65
CA TYR A 335 11.99 21.82 11.05
C TYR A 335 13.16 22.51 11.73
N ASP A 336 12.89 23.29 12.77
CA ASP A 336 13.92 23.96 13.56
C ASP A 336 14.58 22.99 14.54
N THR A 337 15.91 22.88 14.48
CA THR A 337 16.68 21.96 15.32
C THR A 337 17.86 22.66 15.99
N PHE A 338 18.21 22.21 17.19
CA PHE A 338 19.34 22.71 17.97
C PHE A 338 20.21 21.56 18.46
N SER A 339 21.52 21.81 18.59
CA SER A 339 22.49 20.83 19.05
C SER A 339 22.89 21.11 20.50
N ILE A 340 22.92 20.07 21.32
CA ILE A 340 23.41 20.13 22.71
C ILE A 340 24.60 19.19 22.83
N GLU A 341 25.71 19.68 23.40
CA GLU A 341 26.85 18.84 23.75
C GLU A 341 26.62 18.21 25.13
N THR A 342 26.58 16.88 25.19
CA THR A 342 26.49 16.12 26.44
C THR A 342 27.68 15.17 26.59
N ASP A 343 27.85 14.57 27.77
CA ASP A 343 28.91 13.58 28.05
C ASP A 343 28.84 12.33 27.14
N HIS A 344 27.74 12.14 26.41
CA HIS A 344 27.49 10.98 25.55
C HIS A 344 27.57 11.29 24.05
N GLY A 345 27.91 12.53 23.69
CA GLY A 345 28.04 12.98 22.31
C GLY A 345 27.28 14.28 22.06
N ILE A 346 27.08 14.60 20.77
CA ILE A 346 26.35 15.78 20.34
C ILE A 346 24.94 15.36 19.99
N GLU A 347 23.98 15.79 20.80
CA GLU A 347 22.57 15.49 20.65
C GLU A 347 21.91 16.50 19.72
N LEU A 348 21.16 16.03 18.73
CA LEU A 348 20.32 16.89 17.89
C LEU A 348 18.89 16.82 18.38
N VAL A 349 18.32 17.96 18.74
CA VAL A 349 17.04 18.08 19.45
C VAL A 349 16.14 19.07 18.73
N MET A 350 14.83 18.86 18.86
CA MET A 350 13.76 19.70 18.33
C MET A 350 12.76 20.02 19.44
N ASP A 351 12.27 21.26 19.49
CA ASP A 351 11.18 21.65 20.38
C ASP A 351 9.84 21.19 19.78
N ALA A 352 9.02 20.50 20.58
CA ALA A 352 7.77 19.88 20.14
C ALA A 352 6.53 20.42 20.88
N GLY A 353 6.70 21.44 21.74
CA GLY A 353 5.61 22.12 22.45
C GLY A 353 4.90 21.26 23.48
N THR A 354 3.61 21.53 23.74
CA THR A 354 2.87 20.96 24.90
C THR A 354 1.89 19.83 24.56
N ASN A 355 1.52 19.64 23.29
CA ASN A 355 0.49 18.67 22.89
C ASN A 355 1.07 17.27 22.60
N LEU A 356 0.99 16.38 23.59
CA LEU A 356 1.54 15.02 23.54
C LEU A 356 1.05 14.17 22.34
N SER A 357 -0.19 14.39 21.86
CA SER A 357 -0.74 13.65 20.72
C SER A 357 -0.11 14.10 19.40
N ALA A 358 0.09 15.41 19.23
CA ALA A 358 0.78 15.96 18.07
C ALA A 358 2.26 15.53 18.06
N ILE A 359 2.93 15.58 19.21
CA ILE A 359 4.34 15.16 19.38
C ILE A 359 4.55 13.71 18.95
N LYS A 360 3.64 12.79 19.33
CA LYS A 360 3.74 11.37 18.93
C LYS A 360 3.60 11.18 17.42
N LYS A 361 2.75 11.96 16.75
CA LYS A 361 2.62 11.91 15.28
C LYS A 361 3.89 12.43 14.60
N LEU A 362 4.40 13.55 15.07
CA LEU A 362 5.62 14.17 14.56
C LEU A 362 6.83 13.24 14.72
N LYS A 363 7.00 12.61 15.89
CA LYS A 363 8.01 11.56 16.10
C LYS A 363 7.91 10.45 15.05
N ASN A 364 6.71 9.91 14.82
CA ASN A 364 6.52 8.81 13.87
C ASN A 364 6.85 9.24 12.43
N GLU A 365 6.48 10.46 12.05
CA GLU A 365 6.82 11.01 10.73
C GLU A 365 8.33 11.12 10.54
N LEU A 366 9.05 11.69 11.51
CA LEU A 366 10.50 11.84 11.46
C LEU A 366 11.22 10.48 11.35
N ASN A 367 10.76 9.49 12.10
CA ASN A 367 11.33 8.13 12.04
C ASN A 367 11.10 7.47 10.68
N VAL A 368 9.94 7.65 10.06
CA VAL A 368 9.62 7.04 8.76
C VAL A 368 10.32 7.77 7.61
N ARG A 369 10.34 9.11 7.64
CA ARG A 369 10.82 9.94 6.53
C ARG A 369 12.34 10.02 6.46
N TYR A 370 13.01 10.11 7.61
CA TYR A 370 14.46 10.30 7.70
C TYR A 370 15.18 9.08 8.30
N GLY A 371 14.46 7.99 8.61
CA GLY A 371 15.05 6.78 9.18
C GLY A 371 15.66 6.98 10.58
N LEU A 372 15.21 8.01 11.31
CA LEU A 372 15.74 8.35 12.63
C LEU A 372 15.18 7.45 13.73
N ASN A 373 15.85 7.42 14.89
CA ASN A 373 15.36 6.75 16.08
C ASN A 373 15.00 7.77 17.18
N ALA A 374 14.03 8.64 16.87
CA ALA A 374 13.69 9.76 17.71
C ALA A 374 13.00 9.34 19.03
N THR A 375 13.36 10.01 20.12
CA THR A 375 12.83 9.78 21.47
C THR A 375 12.26 11.08 22.05
N ILE A 376 11.16 10.97 22.81
CA ILE A 376 10.50 12.13 23.42
C ILE A 376 11.01 12.25 24.85
N ARG A 377 11.46 13.44 25.23
CA ARG A 377 11.87 13.78 26.60
C ARG A 377 11.20 15.08 27.05
N ARG A 378 11.17 15.31 28.36
CA ARG A 378 10.75 16.61 28.90
C ARG A 378 11.88 17.60 28.65
N ALA A 379 11.55 18.81 28.20
CA ALA A 379 12.52 19.89 28.09
C ALA A 379 13.15 20.11 29.47
N GLN A 380 14.48 20.11 29.53
CA GLN A 380 15.18 20.52 30.76
C GLN A 380 15.13 22.04 30.81
N GLN A 381 14.38 22.59 31.76
CA GLN A 381 14.41 24.02 32.07
C GLN A 381 15.70 24.42 32.77
#